data_AF-A0A7C3CLZ4-F1
#
_entry.id   AF-A0A7C3CLZ4-F1
#
_cell.length_a   1.000
_cell.length_b   1.000
_cell.length_c   1.000
_cell.angle_alpha   90.00
_cell.angle_beta   90.00
_cell.angle_gamma   90.00
#
_symmetry.space_group_name_H-M   'P 1'
#
loop_
_entity.id
_entity.type
_entity.pdbx_description
1 polymer ?
#
loop_
_entity_poly.entity_id
_entity_poly.type
_entity_poly.pdbx_seq_one_letter_code
_entity_poly.pdbx_strand_id
1 'polypeptide(L)' 'INDMKAKASKDVKIGDKITIEYLKGAKHYEVLQIPKTKTIPKSQKEEFVKEL' A
#
# COMPACT_ATOMS: atom_id res chain seq x y z
N ILE A 1 -4.56 -6.74 -3.49
CA ILE A 1 -3.58 -7.13 -2.44
C ILE A 1 -3.15 -8.54 -2.77
N ASN A 2 -1.84 -8.77 -2.95
CA ASN A 2 -1.26 -10.05 -3.37
C ASN A 2 -1.99 -10.63 -4.60
N ASP A 3 -2.11 -9.82 -5.65
CA ASP A 3 -2.79 -10.16 -6.91
C ASP A 3 -4.30 -10.48 -6.82
N MET A 4 -4.90 -10.37 -5.63
CA MET A 4 -6.33 -10.54 -5.42
C MET A 4 -7.06 -9.20 -5.30
N LYS A 5 -8.27 -9.13 -5.86
CA LYS A 5 -9.20 -8.00 -5.65
C LYS A 5 -9.58 -7.94 -4.18
N ALA A 6 -9.28 -6.82 -3.53
CA ALA A 6 -9.54 -6.61 -2.11
C ALA A 6 -10.67 -5.60 -1.89
N LYS A 7 -11.46 -5.80 -0.85
CA LYS A 7 -12.44 -4.82 -0.35
C LYS A 7 -11.73 -3.83 0.59
N ALA A 8 -12.27 -2.62 0.73
CA ALA A 8 -11.74 -1.60 1.63
C ALA A 8 -11.63 -2.04 3.11
N SER A 9 -12.42 -3.04 3.53
CA SER A 9 -12.38 -3.60 4.88
C SER A 9 -11.35 -4.73 5.06
N LYS A 10 -10.54 -5.02 4.05
CA LYS A 10 -9.52 -6.09 4.14
C LYS A 10 -8.32 -5.56 4.93
N ASP A 11 -7.93 -6.29 5.97
CA ASP A 11 -6.70 -6.01 6.72
C ASP A 11 -5.46 -6.19 5.83
N VAL A 12 -4.56 -5.22 5.93
CA VAL A 12 -3.26 -5.19 5.25
C VAL A 12 -2.18 -5.59 6.25
N LYS A 13 -1.25 -6.44 5.83
CA LYS A 13 -0.11 -6.89 6.64
C LYS A 13 1.21 -6.39 6.07
N ILE A 14 2.23 -6.40 6.93
CA ILE A 14 3.62 -6.13 6.52
C ILE A 14 4.06 -7.23 5.54
N GLY A 15 4.67 -6.84 4.43
CA GLY A 15 5.08 -7.71 3.32
C GLY A 15 4.00 -7.89 2.24
N ASP A 16 2.80 -7.34 2.42
CA ASP A 16 1.77 -7.41 1.37
C ASP A 16 2.16 -6.56 0.16
N LYS A 17 1.83 -7.07 -1.04
CA LYS A 17 1.96 -6.35 -2.30
C LYS A 17 0.62 -5.69 -2.65
N ILE A 18 0.63 -4.37 -2.78
CA ILE A 18 -0.52 -3.57 -3.16
C ILE A 18 -0.33 -3.08 -4.59
N THR A 19 -1.21 -3.56 -5.48
CA THR A 19 -1.36 -3.01 -6.82
C THR A 19 -2.50 -2.01 -6.81
N ILE A 20 -2.22 -0.79 -7.27
CA ILE A 20 -3.23 0.25 -7.49
C ILE A 20 -3.28 0.53 -8.99
N GLU A 21 -4.42 0.23 -9.60
CA GLU A 21 -4.66 0.55 -11.01
C GLU A 21 -5.09 2.02 -11.13
N TYR A 22 -4.24 2.82 -11.77
CA TYR A 22 -4.57 4.18 -12.16
C TYR A 22 -4.92 4.24 -13.64
N LEU A 23 -5.56 5.33 -14.06
CA LEU A 23 -5.88 5.59 -15.48
C LEU A 23 -4.65 5.59 -16.40
N LYS A 24 -3.46 5.89 -15.85
CA LYS A 24 -2.19 5.96 -16.60
C LYS A 24 -1.31 4.72 -16.44
N GLY A 25 -1.80 3.67 -15.76
CA GLY A 25 -1.06 2.44 -15.50
C GLY A 25 -1.19 1.95 -14.05
N ALA A 26 -0.89 0.66 -13.86
CA ALA A 26 -0.83 0.07 -12.54
C ALA A 26 0.47 0.45 -11.82
N LYS A 27 0.36 0.86 -10.55
CA LYS A 27 1.51 1.03 -9.67
C LYS A 27 1.53 -0.08 -8.64
N HIS A 28 2.72 -0.58 -8.36
CA HIS A 28 2.95 -1.64 -7.39
C HIS A 28 3.64 -1.07 -6.18
N TYR A 29 3.20 -1.49 -5.00
CA TYR A 29 3.78 -1.08 -3.73
C TYR A 29 3.94 -2.30 -2.83
N GLU A 30 4.97 -2.29 -2.01
CA GLU A 30 5.19 -3.26 -0.95
C GLU A 30 5.01 -2.59 0.40
N VAL A 31 4.26 -3.22 1.30
CA VAL A 31 3.99 -2.69 2.63
C VAL A 31 5.15 -3.02 3.57
N LEU A 32 5.85 -2.00 4.03
CA LEU A 32 6.96 -2.13 4.99
C LEU A 32 6.46 -2.04 6.43
N GLN A 33 5.48 -1.18 6.69
CA GLN A 33 4.96 -0.96 8.04
C GLN A 33 3.50 -0.50 8.03
N ILE A 34 2.74 -0.81 9.09
CA ILE A 34 1.39 -0.29 9.30
C ILE A 34 1.46 0.92 10.26
N PRO A 35 1.02 2.13 9.84
CA PRO A 35 1.00 3.30 10.71
C PRO A 35 -0.04 3.15 11.82
N LYS A 36 0.27 3.71 13.00
CA LYS A 36 -0.67 3.78 14.14
C LYS A 36 -1.71 4.90 13.98
N THR A 37 -1.42 5.90 13.15
CA THR A 37 -2.29 7.04 12.88
C THR A 37 -2.98 6.88 11.54
N LYS A 38 -4.20 7.42 11.42
CA LYS A 38 -4.98 7.40 10.17
C LYS A 38 -4.27 8.13 9.01
N THR A 39 -3.52 9.17 9.32
CA THR A 39 -2.83 10.00 8.33
C THR A 39 -1.36 10.10 8.69
N ILE A 40 -0.51 9.96 7.67
CA ILE A 40 0.94 10.17 7.75
C ILE A 40 1.34 11.31 6.80
N PRO A 41 2.38 12.09 7.14
CA PRO A 41 2.94 13.07 6.21
C PRO A 41 3.47 12.41 4.93
N LYS A 42 3.39 13.11 3.80
CA LYS A 42 3.90 12.60 2.51
C LYS A 42 5.40 12.27 2.56
N SER A 43 6.17 13.05 3.31
CA SER A 43 7.61 12.85 3.49
C SER A 43 7.97 11.53 4.18
N GLN A 44 7.04 10.95 4.95
CA GLN A 44 7.24 9.68 5.65
C GLN A 44 6.67 8.49 4.88
N LYS A 45 6.04 8.71 3.71
CA LYS A 45 5.38 7.64 2.94
C LYS A 45 6.35 6.48 2.63
N GLU A 46 7.59 6.81 2.32
CA GLU A 46 8.64 5.85 1.96
C GLU A 46 9.02 4.90 3.10
N GLU A 47 8.71 5.26 4.36
CA GLU A 47 8.93 4.37 5.52
C GLU A 47 7.86 3.27 5.63
N PHE A 48 6.67 3.48 5.07
CA PHE A 48 5.54 2.55 5.20
C PHE A 48 5.30 1.74 3.93
N VAL A 49 5.59 2.31 2.76
CA VAL A 49 5.40 1.65 1.47
C VAL A 49 6.58 1.91 0.54
N LYS A 50 7.01 0.87 -0.16
CA LYS A 50 8.05 0.94 -1.21
C LYS A 50 7.42 0.76 -2.57
N GLU A 51 7.68 1.66 -3.53
CA GLU A 51 7.22 1.49 -4.92
C GLU A 51 8.08 0.43 -5.64
N LEU A 52 7.42 -0.47 -6.39
CA LEU A 52 8.00 -1.56 -7.18
C LEU A 52 7.86 -1.28 -8.68
#